data_AF-A0A1B6E0W4-F1
#
_entry.id   AF-A0A1B6E0W4-F1
#
_cell.length_a   1.000
_cell.length_b   1.000
_cell.length_c   1.000
_cell.angle_alpha   90.00
_cell.angle_beta   90.00
_cell.angle_gamma   90.00
#
_symmetry.space_group_name_H-M   'P 1'
#
loop_
_entity.id
_entity.type
_entity.pdbx_description
1 polymer ?
#
loop_
_entity_poly.entity_id
_entity_poly.type
_entity_poly.pdbx_seq_one_letter_code
_entity_poly.pdbx_strand_id
1 'polypeptide(L)'
;EKLNPWFREYWDAFFKCKSQPKNSNLSEDIMMNTSNCNNGLKLSAVAGFKQHTLLHFVRDSVYAVATALHNMKVDKCGNVSGLCDAMKHIENPTVIEYLRKVQFKDEHGNKFKFLEGGDGPPRYSILNFQRTGPNMYQWIIVGNYTLNEDGTPILFLDQRSVKFRSGLGKFPSSSCEQTCREDQVKVREHDDICCWSCNYCGPFEYLRDS
;
A
#
# COMPACT_ATOMS: atom_id res chain seq x y z
N GLU A 1 6.95 -25.76 -14.82
CA GLU A 1 7.05 -26.59 -13.59
C GLU A 1 8.45 -26.66 -12.99
N LYS A 2 9.52 -27.02 -13.72
CA LYS A 2 10.87 -27.23 -13.11
C LYS A 2 11.46 -26.07 -12.27
N LEU A 3 11.06 -24.82 -12.48
CA LEU A 3 11.59 -23.65 -11.75
C LEU A 3 10.73 -23.21 -10.55
N ASN A 4 9.42 -23.49 -10.57
CA ASN A 4 8.51 -23.11 -9.48
C ASN A 4 7.75 -24.38 -9.05
N PRO A 5 8.13 -24.98 -7.91
CA PRO A 5 7.56 -26.25 -7.47
C PRO A 5 6.07 -26.11 -7.13
N TRP A 6 5.59 -24.93 -6.73
CA TRP A 6 4.21 -24.69 -6.32
C TRP A 6 3.26 -24.35 -7.47
N PHE A 7 3.77 -24.23 -8.70
CA PHE A 7 2.97 -23.79 -9.83
C PHE A 7 1.80 -24.73 -10.10
N ARG A 8 2.03 -26.04 -9.93
CA ARG A 8 1.04 -27.07 -10.22
C ARG A 8 -0.12 -27.05 -9.23
N GLU A 9 0.20 -26.99 -7.94
CA GLU A 9 -0.78 -26.91 -6.87
C GLU A 9 -1.63 -25.64 -7.00
N TYR A 10 -0.98 -24.51 -7.34
CA TYR A 10 -1.69 -23.27 -7.63
C TYR A 10 -2.64 -23.41 -8.82
N TRP A 11 -2.18 -24.02 -9.92
CA TRP A 11 -2.99 -24.19 -11.13
C TRP A 11 -4.23 -25.05 -10.88
N ASP A 12 -4.04 -26.19 -10.22
CA ASP A 12 -5.12 -27.11 -9.83
C ASP A 12 -6.13 -26.42 -8.91
N ALA A 13 -5.66 -25.67 -7.91
CA ALA A 13 -6.52 -24.95 -6.99
C ALA A 13 -7.30 -23.80 -7.65
N PHE A 14 -6.64 -23.03 -8.52
CA PHE A 14 -7.25 -21.88 -9.20
C PHE A 14 -8.35 -22.31 -10.18
N PHE A 15 -8.09 -23.33 -11.00
CA PHE A 15 -9.05 -23.83 -11.99
C PHE A 15 -9.98 -24.92 -11.45
N LYS A 16 -9.79 -25.36 -10.19
CA LYS A 16 -10.54 -26.45 -9.55
C LYS A 16 -10.53 -27.74 -10.37
N CYS A 17 -9.37 -28.06 -10.93
CA CYS A 17 -9.14 -29.24 -11.75
C CYS A 17 -7.90 -29.98 -11.25
N LYS A 18 -7.66 -31.20 -11.75
CA LYS A 18 -6.42 -31.93 -11.46
C LYS A 18 -5.60 -32.09 -12.72
N SER A 19 -4.38 -31.58 -12.69
CA SER A 19 -3.36 -31.88 -13.70
C SER A 19 -2.88 -33.30 -13.44
N GLN A 20 -3.03 -34.23 -14.38
CA GLN A 20 -2.60 -35.62 -14.16
C GLN A 20 -1.07 -35.68 -13.94
N PRO A 21 -0.57 -36.40 -12.91
CA PRO A 21 0.85 -36.68 -12.81
C PRO A 21 1.27 -37.52 -14.00
N LYS A 22 2.42 -37.22 -14.60
CA LYS A 22 2.98 -38.04 -15.68
C LYS A 22 3.22 -39.51 -15.28
N ASN A 23 3.19 -39.83 -13.97
CA ASN A 23 3.34 -41.17 -13.41
C ASN A 23 2.58 -41.31 -12.07
N SER A 24 1.27 -41.53 -12.10
CA SER A 24 0.58 -42.01 -10.89
C SER A 24 -0.65 -42.83 -11.25
N ASN A 25 -0.59 -44.12 -10.93
CA ASN A 25 -1.77 -44.99 -10.88
C ASN A 25 -2.60 -44.57 -9.66
N LEU A 26 -3.41 -43.52 -9.77
CA LEU A 26 -4.45 -43.23 -8.77
C LEU A 26 -5.67 -44.10 -9.05
N SER A 27 -6.25 -44.64 -7.98
CA SER A 27 -7.47 -45.45 -7.99
C SER A 27 -8.67 -44.69 -8.60
N GLU A 28 -9.49 -45.42 -9.35
CA GLU A 28 -10.66 -44.92 -10.10
C GLU A 28 -11.68 -44.16 -9.23
N ASP A 29 -11.73 -44.42 -7.92
CA ASP A 29 -12.69 -43.81 -6.99
C ASP A 29 -12.51 -42.29 -6.78
N ILE A 30 -11.31 -41.73 -7.04
CA ILE A 30 -11.04 -40.28 -6.92
C ILE A 30 -11.38 -39.53 -8.22
N MET A 31 -11.50 -40.24 -9.36
CA MET A 31 -11.71 -39.64 -10.68
C MET A 31 -13.16 -39.21 -10.96
N MET A 32 -14.15 -39.66 -10.17
CA MET A 32 -15.57 -39.38 -10.48
C MET A 32 -16.02 -37.93 -10.26
N ASN A 33 -15.27 -37.12 -9.51
CA ASN A 33 -15.71 -35.75 -9.14
C ASN A 33 -14.72 -34.62 -9.47
N THR A 34 -13.59 -34.91 -10.13
CA THR A 34 -12.60 -33.86 -10.46
C THR A 34 -12.27 -33.85 -11.96
N SER A 35 -12.58 -32.75 -12.64
CA SER A 35 -12.28 -32.58 -14.07
C SER A 35 -10.77 -32.47 -14.30
N ASN A 36 -10.29 -33.04 -15.42
CA ASN A 36 -8.92 -32.85 -15.87
C ASN A 36 -8.73 -31.41 -16.36
N CYS A 37 -7.58 -30.81 -16.05
CA CYS A 37 -7.23 -29.48 -16.55
C CYS A 37 -7.00 -29.52 -18.07
N ASN A 38 -7.82 -28.81 -18.86
CA ASN A 38 -7.64 -28.72 -20.30
C ASN A 38 -6.45 -27.83 -20.68
N ASN A 39 -5.77 -28.14 -21.80
CA ASN A 39 -4.63 -27.37 -22.30
C ASN A 39 -4.98 -25.92 -22.74
N GLY A 40 -6.27 -25.58 -22.83
CA GLY A 40 -6.75 -24.24 -23.20
C GLY A 40 -6.92 -23.26 -22.03
N LEU A 41 -6.71 -23.72 -20.79
CA LEU A 41 -6.86 -22.88 -19.60
C LEU A 41 -5.82 -21.76 -19.57
N LYS A 42 -6.27 -20.53 -19.26
CA LYS A 42 -5.41 -19.34 -19.20
C LYS A 42 -5.79 -18.48 -18.00
N LEU A 43 -4.76 -18.05 -17.26
CA LEU A 43 -4.93 -17.03 -16.24
C LEU A 43 -5.38 -15.74 -16.91
N SER A 44 -6.58 -15.28 -16.55
CA SER A 44 -7.17 -14.07 -17.11
C SER A 44 -8.15 -13.46 -16.12
N ALA A 45 -8.43 -12.17 -16.27
CA ALA A 45 -9.45 -11.50 -15.45
C ALA A 45 -10.82 -12.17 -15.59
N VAL A 46 -11.14 -12.69 -16.78
CA VAL A 46 -12.38 -13.45 -17.06
C VAL A 46 -12.42 -14.76 -16.26
N ALA A 47 -11.28 -15.42 -16.10
CA ALA A 47 -11.14 -16.59 -15.23
C ALA A 47 -11.11 -16.24 -13.72
N GLY A 48 -11.28 -14.97 -13.35
CA GLY A 48 -11.29 -14.52 -11.97
C GLY A 48 -9.91 -14.17 -11.40
N PHE A 49 -8.86 -14.13 -12.23
CA PHE A 49 -7.54 -13.74 -11.77
C PHE A 49 -7.52 -12.26 -11.40
N LYS A 50 -7.05 -11.95 -10.20
CA LYS A 50 -6.84 -10.59 -9.71
C LYS A 50 -5.39 -10.46 -9.26
N GLN A 51 -4.68 -9.50 -9.85
CA GLN A 51 -3.32 -9.19 -9.46
C GLN A 51 -3.30 -8.75 -8.00
N HIS A 52 -2.41 -9.35 -7.20
CA HIS A 52 -2.28 -8.98 -5.80
C HIS A 52 -1.69 -7.57 -5.68
N THR A 53 -2.36 -6.70 -4.92
CA THR A 53 -2.02 -5.28 -4.82
C THR A 53 -0.63 -5.04 -4.23
N LEU A 54 -0.14 -5.94 -3.37
CA LEU A 54 1.18 -5.83 -2.72
C LEU A 54 2.37 -6.30 -3.58
N LEU A 55 2.17 -6.78 -4.81
CA LEU A 55 3.26 -7.33 -5.62
C LEU A 55 4.33 -6.30 -6.00
N HIS A 56 3.96 -5.02 -6.07
CA HIS A 56 4.91 -3.94 -6.33
C HIS A 56 5.98 -3.84 -5.23
N PHE A 57 5.64 -4.09 -3.95
CA PHE A 57 6.63 -4.08 -2.87
C PHE A 57 7.66 -5.19 -3.00
N VAL A 58 7.22 -6.40 -3.39
CA VAL A 58 8.14 -7.53 -3.62
C VAL A 58 9.09 -7.21 -4.75
N ARG A 59 8.58 -6.62 -5.84
CA ARG A 59 9.38 -6.19 -6.96
C ARG A 59 10.38 -5.09 -6.55
N ASP A 60 9.93 -4.03 -5.90
CA ASP A 60 10.78 -2.92 -5.44
C ASP A 60 11.88 -3.44 -4.49
N SER A 61 11.59 -4.44 -3.66
CA SER A 61 12.57 -5.08 -2.77
C SER A 61 13.70 -5.77 -3.56
N VAL A 62 13.36 -6.50 -4.63
CA VAL A 62 14.35 -7.14 -5.50
C VAL A 62 15.18 -6.09 -6.24
N TYR A 63 14.54 -5.04 -6.76
CA TYR A 63 15.23 -3.94 -7.42
C TYR A 63 16.14 -3.17 -6.47
N ALA A 64 15.77 -3.04 -5.18
CA ALA A 64 16.61 -2.40 -4.19
C ALA A 64 17.93 -3.17 -3.99
N VAL A 65 17.85 -4.50 -3.83
CA VAL A 65 19.03 -5.36 -3.73
C VAL A 65 19.86 -5.33 -5.00
N ALA A 66 19.22 -5.44 -6.17
CA ALA A 66 19.91 -5.40 -7.46
C ALA A 66 20.66 -4.07 -7.66
N THR A 67 20.02 -2.95 -7.30
CA THR A 67 20.62 -1.61 -7.40
C THR A 67 21.78 -1.45 -6.41
N ALA A 68 21.66 -1.95 -5.19
CA ALA A 68 22.76 -1.93 -4.22
C ALA A 68 23.98 -2.71 -4.73
N LEU A 69 23.77 -3.93 -5.23
CA LEU A 69 24.83 -4.75 -5.80
C LEU A 69 25.44 -4.12 -7.05
N HIS A 70 24.62 -3.48 -7.89
CA HIS A 70 25.10 -2.74 -9.06
C HIS A 70 25.99 -1.56 -8.66
N ASN A 71 25.54 -0.73 -7.73
CA ASN A 71 26.31 0.42 -7.23
C ASN A 71 27.64 -0.03 -6.62
N MET A 72 27.62 -1.10 -5.81
CA MET A 72 28.83 -1.71 -5.26
C MET A 72 29.76 -2.23 -6.35
N LYS A 73 29.22 -2.87 -7.40
CA LYS A 73 30.01 -3.35 -8.53
C LYS A 73 30.69 -2.23 -9.28
N VAL A 74 29.97 -1.14 -9.53
CA VAL A 74 30.52 0.02 -10.23
C VAL A 74 31.62 0.68 -9.37
N ASP A 75 31.40 0.80 -8.07
CA ASP A 75 32.35 1.40 -7.13
C ASP A 75 33.63 0.55 -6.93
N LYS A 76 33.49 -0.77 -6.76
CA LYS A 76 34.62 -1.68 -6.47
C LYS A 76 35.35 -2.18 -7.72
N CYS A 77 34.63 -2.39 -8.83
CA CYS A 77 35.17 -3.02 -10.04
C CYS A 77 35.20 -2.08 -11.25
N GLY A 78 34.69 -0.86 -11.14
CA GLY A 78 34.51 0.05 -12.27
C GLY A 78 33.56 -0.49 -13.32
N ASN A 79 33.82 -0.16 -14.59
CA ASN A 79 32.96 -0.53 -15.73
C ASN A 79 33.31 -1.90 -16.37
N VAL A 80 34.04 -2.78 -15.68
CA VAL A 80 34.37 -4.12 -16.19
C VAL A 80 33.14 -5.03 -16.17
N SER A 81 32.96 -5.89 -17.18
CA SER A 81 31.85 -6.87 -17.16
C SER A 81 32.08 -7.96 -16.12
N GLY A 82 31.02 -8.37 -15.41
CA GLY A 82 31.10 -9.41 -14.38
C GLY A 82 31.59 -8.92 -13.01
N LEU A 83 32.01 -9.87 -12.18
CA LEU A 83 32.51 -9.63 -10.82
C LEU A 83 34.04 -9.59 -10.82
N CYS A 84 34.63 -8.62 -10.12
CA CYS A 84 36.07 -8.57 -9.85
C CYS A 84 36.41 -9.26 -8.52
N ASP A 85 37.71 -9.42 -8.23
CA ASP A 85 38.18 -10.09 -7.02
C ASP A 85 37.67 -9.43 -5.72
N ALA A 86 37.51 -8.10 -5.72
CA ALA A 86 36.98 -7.35 -4.57
C ALA A 86 35.51 -7.66 -4.24
N MET A 87 34.77 -8.33 -5.15
CA MET A 87 33.38 -8.74 -4.93
C MET A 87 33.18 -10.25 -4.76
N LYS A 88 34.25 -11.05 -4.83
CA LYS A 88 34.14 -12.50 -4.59
C LYS A 88 33.81 -12.82 -3.14
N HIS A 89 34.27 -11.97 -2.21
CA HIS A 89 33.98 -12.07 -0.79
C HIS A 89 33.52 -10.72 -0.29
N ILE A 90 32.22 -10.60 0.00
CA ILE A 90 31.61 -9.35 0.48
C ILE A 90 31.06 -9.61 1.87
N GLU A 91 31.37 -8.71 2.79
CA GLU A 91 30.82 -8.75 4.14
C GLU A 91 29.44 -8.11 4.19
N ASN A 92 28.55 -8.66 5.02
CA ASN A 92 27.18 -8.16 5.17
C ASN A 92 27.09 -6.65 5.48
N PRO A 93 27.92 -6.06 6.37
CA PRO A 93 27.87 -4.62 6.64
C PRO A 93 28.11 -3.77 5.39
N THR A 94 29.01 -4.21 4.51
CA THR A 94 29.29 -3.51 3.25
C THR A 94 28.05 -3.46 2.38
N VAL A 95 27.34 -4.60 2.21
CA VAL A 95 26.09 -4.64 1.43
C VAL A 95 25.03 -3.72 2.03
N ILE A 96 24.91 -3.68 3.36
CA ILE A 96 23.95 -2.82 4.06
C ILE A 96 24.22 -1.34 3.80
N GLU A 97 25.48 -0.91 3.74
CA GLU A 97 25.84 0.47 3.41
C GLU A 97 25.37 0.89 2.01
N TYR A 98 25.53 0.01 1.01
CA TYR A 98 25.01 0.28 -0.33
C TYR A 98 23.49 0.24 -0.35
N LEU A 99 22.84 -0.72 0.34
CA LEU A 99 21.38 -0.82 0.46
C LEU A 99 20.75 0.46 1.02
N ARG A 100 21.33 1.03 2.08
CA ARG A 100 20.84 2.28 2.70
C ARG A 100 20.88 3.49 1.76
N LYS A 101 21.75 3.46 0.75
CA LYS A 101 21.96 4.55 -0.22
C LYS A 101 21.26 4.31 -1.55
N VAL A 102 20.46 3.24 -1.67
CA VAL A 102 19.78 2.90 -2.92
C VAL A 102 18.78 3.99 -3.31
N GLN A 103 18.84 4.36 -4.59
CA GLN A 103 17.87 5.22 -5.22
C GLN A 103 17.63 4.75 -6.65
N PHE A 104 16.37 4.51 -7.02
CA PHE A 104 15.97 4.14 -8.39
C PHE A 104 14.57 4.67 -8.70
N LYS A 105 14.13 4.53 -9.95
CA LYS A 105 12.73 4.75 -10.36
C LYS A 105 12.06 3.40 -10.60
N ASP A 106 10.86 3.21 -10.06
CA ASP A 106 10.07 1.99 -10.28
C ASP A 106 9.45 1.96 -11.70
N GLU A 107 8.72 0.89 -12.05
CA GLU A 107 8.04 0.78 -13.37
C GLU A 107 7.09 1.93 -13.68
N HIS A 108 6.57 2.58 -12.64
CA HIS A 108 5.63 3.69 -12.78
C HIS A 108 6.35 5.05 -12.75
N GLY A 109 7.69 5.05 -12.73
CA GLY A 109 8.52 6.25 -12.71
C GLY A 109 8.65 6.89 -11.33
N ASN A 110 8.06 6.30 -10.28
CA ASN A 110 8.15 6.84 -8.93
C ASN A 110 9.53 6.58 -8.36
N LYS A 111 10.10 7.60 -7.71
CA LYS A 111 11.39 7.48 -7.03
C LYS A 111 11.25 6.59 -5.80
N PHE A 112 12.12 5.59 -5.70
CA PHE A 112 12.30 4.77 -4.52
C PHE A 112 13.59 5.17 -3.81
N LYS A 113 13.51 5.34 -2.48
CA LYS A 113 14.64 5.52 -1.57
C LYS A 113 14.18 5.08 -0.17
N PHE A 114 15.07 4.48 0.61
CA PHE A 114 14.80 4.23 2.02
C PHE A 114 14.78 5.54 2.83
N LEU A 115 13.88 5.61 3.81
CA LEU A 115 13.84 6.66 4.82
C LEU A 115 15.01 6.50 5.79
N GLU A 116 15.29 7.52 6.60
CA GLU A 116 16.41 7.49 7.57
C GLU A 116 16.32 6.30 8.55
N GLY A 117 15.11 5.82 8.86
CA GLY A 117 14.87 4.63 9.68
C GLY A 117 15.08 3.28 8.97
N GLY A 118 15.36 3.27 7.66
CA GLY A 118 15.47 2.06 6.84
C GLY A 118 14.14 1.56 6.25
N ASP A 119 13.04 2.26 6.52
CA ASP A 119 11.73 1.95 5.94
C ASP A 119 11.66 2.35 4.46
N GLY A 120 10.87 1.61 3.69
CA GLY A 120 10.50 2.01 2.33
C GLY A 120 9.60 3.25 2.33
N PRO A 121 9.46 3.94 1.18
CA PRO A 121 8.56 5.09 1.08
C PRO A 121 7.10 4.64 1.32
N PRO A 122 6.31 5.40 2.11
CA PRO A 122 4.93 5.05 2.41
C PRO A 122 4.06 5.20 1.14
N ARG A 123 3.22 4.21 0.89
CA ARG A 123 2.27 4.15 -0.23
C ARG A 123 0.94 3.62 0.31
N TYR A 124 0.13 4.50 0.90
CA TYR A 124 -1.13 4.10 1.53
C TYR A 124 -2.34 4.45 0.66
N SER A 125 -3.28 3.53 0.57
CA SER A 125 -4.62 3.78 0.05
C SER A 125 -5.56 4.07 1.21
N ILE A 126 -6.33 5.15 1.10
CA ILE A 126 -7.34 5.51 2.10
C ILE A 126 -8.64 4.85 1.69
N LEU A 127 -9.16 4.00 2.59
CA LEU A 127 -10.38 3.24 2.37
C LEU A 127 -11.53 3.83 3.18
N ASN A 128 -12.71 3.86 2.58
CA ASN A 128 -13.95 4.23 3.25
C ASN A 128 -14.93 3.07 3.13
N PHE A 129 -15.46 2.61 4.27
CA PHE A 129 -16.44 1.52 4.32
C PHE A 129 -17.82 2.07 4.01
N GLN A 130 -18.37 1.72 2.84
CA GLN A 130 -19.60 2.30 2.33
C GLN A 130 -20.66 1.24 2.11
N ARG A 131 -21.91 1.63 2.35
CA ARG A 131 -23.07 0.84 1.95
C ARG A 131 -23.32 1.01 0.45
N THR A 132 -23.26 -0.07 -0.31
CA THR A 132 -23.47 -0.07 -1.78
C THR A 132 -24.84 -0.60 -2.19
N GLY A 133 -25.59 -1.21 -1.26
CA GLY A 133 -26.97 -1.65 -1.48
C GLY A 133 -27.65 -2.10 -0.18
N PRO A 134 -28.84 -2.73 -0.27
CA PRO A 134 -29.52 -3.30 0.89
C PRO A 134 -28.63 -4.35 1.57
N ASN A 135 -28.21 -4.09 2.81
CA ASN A 135 -27.29 -4.95 3.58
C ASN A 135 -25.96 -5.30 2.89
N MET A 136 -25.53 -4.54 1.88
CA MET A 136 -24.25 -4.73 1.20
C MET A 136 -23.29 -3.59 1.54
N TYR A 137 -22.08 -3.96 1.94
CA TYR A 137 -21.01 -3.03 2.28
C TYR A 137 -19.72 -3.39 1.57
N GLN A 138 -18.97 -2.37 1.16
CA GLN A 138 -17.71 -2.52 0.46
C GLN A 138 -16.70 -1.47 0.92
N TRP A 139 -15.43 -1.84 0.90
CA TRP A 139 -14.32 -0.92 1.06
C TRP A 139 -14.04 -0.25 -0.28
N ILE A 140 -14.16 1.08 -0.31
CA ILE A 140 -13.93 1.88 -1.50
C ILE A 140 -12.70 2.76 -1.25
N ILE A 141 -11.77 2.78 -2.20
CA ILE A 141 -10.62 3.69 -2.15
C ILE A 141 -11.14 5.12 -2.42
N VAL A 142 -10.90 6.02 -1.49
CA VAL A 142 -11.33 7.43 -1.56
C VAL A 142 -10.17 8.42 -1.59
N GLY A 143 -8.95 7.93 -1.45
CA GLY A 143 -7.78 8.76 -1.37
C GLY A 143 -6.49 7.94 -1.31
N ASN A 144 -5.38 8.65 -1.25
CA ASN A 144 -4.07 8.07 -1.05
C ASN A 144 -3.20 8.99 -0.18
N TYR A 145 -2.18 8.40 0.42
CA TYR A 145 -1.13 9.10 1.12
C TYR A 145 0.22 8.58 0.62
N THR A 146 1.09 9.51 0.24
CA THR A 146 2.44 9.23 -0.28
C THR A 146 3.40 10.33 0.12
N LEU A 147 4.68 10.17 -0.18
CA LEU A 147 5.66 11.26 -0.14
C LEU A 147 5.95 11.78 -1.55
N ASN A 148 6.20 13.08 -1.66
CA ASN A 148 6.82 13.71 -2.83
C ASN A 148 8.30 13.35 -2.96
N GLU A 149 8.93 13.74 -4.06
CA GLU A 149 10.37 13.53 -4.30
C GLU A 149 11.28 14.22 -3.27
N ASP A 150 10.81 15.32 -2.67
CA ASP A 150 11.48 16.07 -1.61
C ASP A 150 11.20 15.52 -0.19
N GLY A 151 10.38 14.46 -0.09
CA GLY A 151 9.98 13.86 1.18
C GLY A 151 8.79 14.53 1.85
N THR A 152 8.16 15.54 1.24
CA THR A 152 6.96 16.16 1.80
C THR A 152 5.76 15.20 1.74
N PRO A 153 4.98 15.07 2.83
CA PRO A 153 3.82 14.20 2.83
C PRO A 153 2.68 14.80 2.00
N ILE A 154 2.10 13.98 1.13
CA ILE A 154 0.94 14.35 0.31
C ILE A 154 -0.23 13.48 0.72
N LEU A 155 -1.31 14.15 1.12
CA LEU A 155 -2.61 13.54 1.31
C LEU A 155 -3.53 13.96 0.17
N PHE A 156 -3.98 12.99 -0.62
CA PHE A 156 -5.08 13.19 -1.56
C PHE A 156 -6.33 12.50 -1.04
N LEU A 157 -7.43 13.25 -0.93
CA LEU A 157 -8.72 12.71 -0.54
C LEU A 157 -9.80 13.28 -1.46
N ASP A 158 -10.50 12.40 -2.18
CA ASP A 158 -11.66 12.78 -2.98
C ASP A 158 -12.90 12.87 -2.10
N GLN A 159 -13.20 14.10 -1.67
CA GLN A 159 -14.36 14.39 -0.83
C GLN A 159 -15.69 13.95 -1.45
N ARG A 160 -15.80 13.91 -2.79
CA ARG A 160 -17.02 13.49 -3.48
C ARG A 160 -17.23 11.98 -3.40
N SER A 161 -16.14 11.22 -3.29
CA SER A 161 -16.16 9.77 -3.17
C SER A 161 -16.38 9.31 -1.73
N VAL A 162 -16.07 10.13 -0.72
CA VAL A 162 -16.28 9.81 0.69
C VAL A 162 -17.76 9.84 1.04
N LYS A 163 -18.24 8.80 1.74
CA LYS A 163 -19.60 8.76 2.28
C LYS A 163 -19.59 8.60 3.79
N PHE A 164 -20.38 9.44 4.44
CA PHE A 164 -20.65 9.37 5.87
C PHE A 164 -22.05 8.82 6.13
N ARG A 165 -22.30 8.41 7.38
CA ARG A 165 -23.61 7.87 7.80
C ARG A 165 -24.77 8.84 7.55
N SER A 166 -24.50 10.14 7.63
CA SER A 166 -25.49 11.20 7.37
C SER A 166 -25.95 11.26 5.90
N GLY A 167 -25.24 10.60 4.97
CA GLY A 167 -25.51 10.68 3.53
C GLY A 167 -25.11 12.01 2.89
N LEU A 168 -24.78 13.01 3.69
CA LEU A 168 -24.25 14.29 3.24
C LEU A 168 -22.79 14.08 2.87
N GLY A 169 -22.39 14.44 1.64
CA GLY A 169 -20.99 14.43 1.17
C GLY A 169 -20.10 15.49 1.84
N LYS A 170 -20.46 15.91 3.05
CA LYS A 170 -19.70 16.86 3.88
C LYS A 170 -19.15 16.11 5.08
N PHE A 171 -17.96 16.49 5.52
CA PHE A 171 -17.38 15.95 6.75
C PHE A 171 -18.33 16.16 7.94
N PRO A 172 -18.53 15.14 8.78
CA PRO A 172 -19.26 15.32 10.03
C PRO A 172 -18.45 16.22 10.96
N SER A 173 -19.15 17.05 11.73
CA SER A 173 -18.50 17.79 12.81
C SER A 173 -18.03 16.80 13.88
N SER A 174 -16.79 16.94 14.31
CA SER A 174 -16.20 16.21 15.43
C SER A 174 -15.64 17.15 16.49
N SER A 175 -16.16 18.39 16.55
CA SER A 175 -15.80 19.37 17.58
C SER A 175 -16.64 19.16 18.84
N CYS A 176 -16.03 19.39 20.00
CA CYS A 176 -16.71 19.35 21.30
C CYS A 176 -17.84 20.37 21.36
N GLU A 177 -17.56 21.59 20.90
CA GLU A 177 -18.58 22.63 20.72
C GLU A 177 -18.55 23.33 19.37
N GLN A 178 -19.66 23.98 19.05
CA GLN A 178 -19.79 24.79 17.83
C GLN A 178 -18.91 26.05 17.90
N THR A 179 -18.59 26.61 16.73
CA THR A 179 -17.89 27.89 16.63
C THR A 179 -18.75 28.99 17.27
N CYS A 180 -18.19 29.74 18.22
CA CYS A 180 -18.88 30.88 18.83
C CYS A 180 -19.21 31.96 17.79
N ARG A 181 -20.30 32.67 18.03
CA ARG A 181 -20.72 33.81 17.20
C ARG A 181 -19.81 35.02 17.42
N GLU A 182 -19.91 36.00 16.53
CA GLU A 182 -19.11 37.23 16.58
C GLU A 182 -19.30 38.04 17.88
N ASP A 183 -20.44 37.88 18.56
CA ASP A 183 -20.77 38.50 19.84
C ASP A 183 -20.43 37.63 21.07
N GLN A 184 -19.76 36.49 20.86
CA GLN A 184 -19.48 35.50 21.90
C GLN A 184 -18.00 35.14 22.01
N VAL A 185 -17.47 35.10 23.23
CA VAL A 185 -16.11 34.68 23.55
C VAL A 185 -16.06 33.19 23.93
N LYS A 186 -14.98 32.52 23.50
CA LYS A 186 -14.66 31.15 23.91
C LYS A 186 -14.12 31.13 25.34
N VAL A 187 -14.85 30.49 26.25
CA VAL A 187 -14.42 30.24 27.63
C VAL A 187 -14.09 28.75 27.77
N ARG A 188 -12.81 28.43 27.91
CA ARG A 188 -12.34 27.04 28.01
C ARG A 188 -12.90 26.37 29.26
N GLU A 189 -13.31 25.11 29.12
CA GLU A 189 -13.56 24.26 30.29
C GLU A 189 -12.23 23.77 30.87
N HIS A 190 -12.17 23.59 32.20
CA HIS A 190 -10.92 23.31 32.90
C HIS A 190 -10.27 21.96 32.53
N ASP A 191 -11.06 20.98 32.10
CA ASP A 191 -10.57 19.61 31.87
C ASP A 191 -10.15 19.32 30.42
N ASP A 192 -10.66 20.04 29.42
CA ASP A 192 -10.42 19.74 28.00
C ASP A 192 -10.05 20.98 27.18
N ILE A 193 -8.84 20.99 26.62
CA ILE A 193 -8.29 22.09 25.82
C ILE A 193 -9.13 22.36 24.55
N CYS A 194 -9.79 21.33 24.03
CA CYS A 194 -10.63 21.39 22.83
C CYS A 194 -12.10 21.71 23.13
N CYS A 195 -12.51 21.80 24.41
CA CYS A 195 -13.87 22.11 24.83
C CYS A 195 -13.95 23.54 25.37
N TRP A 196 -14.92 24.29 24.89
CA TRP A 196 -15.18 25.66 25.33
C TRP A 196 -16.68 25.90 25.38
N SER A 197 -17.10 26.80 26.28
CA SER A 197 -18.42 27.41 26.28
C SER A 197 -18.37 28.75 25.56
N CYS A 198 -19.46 29.12 24.90
CA CYS A 198 -19.59 30.42 24.25
C CYS A 198 -20.37 31.37 25.16
N ASN A 199 -19.70 32.37 25.72
CA ASN A 199 -20.31 33.38 26.57
C ASN A 199 -20.42 34.70 25.81
N TYR A 200 -21.51 35.43 26.01
CA TYR A 200 -21.66 36.75 25.41
C TYR A 200 -20.62 37.73 25.96
N CYS A 201 -20.11 38.58 25.09
CA CYS A 201 -19.28 39.72 25.52
C CYS A 201 -20.12 40.68 26.37
N GLY A 202 -19.48 41.34 27.34
CA GLY A 202 -20.13 42.37 28.13
C GLY A 202 -20.51 43.61 27.31
N PRO A 203 -21.36 44.50 27.86
CA PRO A 203 -21.65 45.78 27.22
C PRO A 203 -20.35 46.56 26.97
N PHE A 204 -20.17 47.03 25.74
CA PHE A 204 -18.97 47.78 25.29
C PHE A 204 -17.67 46.97 25.19
N GLU A 205 -17.75 45.63 25.27
CA GLU A 205 -16.61 44.74 25.01
C GLU A 205 -16.66 44.21 23.56
N TYR A 206 -15.49 43.95 22.97
CA TYR A 206 -15.37 43.38 21.63
C TYR A 206 -14.20 42.40 21.55
N LEU A 207 -14.30 41.41 20.67
CA LEU A 207 -13.21 40.46 20.39
C LEU A 207 -12.14 41.14 19.54
N ARG A 208 -10.92 41.21 20.09
CA ARG A 208 -9.77 41.84 19.41
C ARG A 208 -9.15 40.96 18.32
N ASP A 209 -9.13 39.65 18.53
CA ASP A 209 -8.59 38.65 17.61
C ASP A 209 -9.70 37.65 17.25
N SER A 210 -10.08 37.60 15.98
CA SER A 210 -11.06 36.66 15.40
C SER A 210 -10.37 35.47 14.74
#